data_AF-A0A949FZM4-F1
#
_entry.id   AF-A0A949FZM4-F1
#
_cell.length_a   1.000
_cell.length_b   1.000
_cell.length_c   1.000
_cell.angle_alpha   90.00
_cell.angle_beta   90.00
_cell.angle_gamma   90.00
#
_symmetry.space_group_name_H-M   'P 1'
#
loop_
_entity.id
_entity.type
_entity.pdbx_description
1 polymer ?
#
loop_
_entity_poly.entity_id
_entity_poly.type
_entity_poly.pdbx_seq_one_letter_code
_entity_poly.pdbx_strand_id
1 'polypeptide(L)'
;RWQQAIAELRGWFDTQTIHPPAEVRRIKVRFNERVAAMSSYEIEYLLDSISQKMDLLNTPEARDAKAWLGEYLAAMSDARRARELRAVPNLLEMNAAELLQEIQRIDRKRGALQQRQQGVESRQNALVDRAAANRQASADAARATAERLRAAPVQAPAGQGGGKPPFSDVPQRQMSIGVGPMGAFIQM
;
A
#
# COMPACT_ATOMS: atom_id res chain seq x y z
N ARG A 1 36.64 -23.05 -13.42
CA ARG A 1 35.43 -23.17 -12.58
C ARG A 1 35.36 -22.06 -11.53
N TRP A 2 36.30 -21.97 -10.59
CA TRP A 2 36.33 -20.89 -9.59
C TRP A 2 36.16 -19.48 -10.17
N GLN A 3 37.03 -19.08 -11.09
CA GLN A 3 36.98 -17.73 -11.68
C GLN A 3 35.64 -17.41 -12.35
N GLN A 4 35.01 -18.40 -12.99
CA GLN A 4 33.71 -18.24 -13.64
C GLN A 4 32.59 -18.04 -12.61
N ALA A 5 32.47 -18.94 -11.61
CA ALA A 5 31.44 -18.82 -10.58
C ALA A 5 31.54 -17.50 -9.80
N ILE A 6 32.76 -17.05 -9.52
CA ILE A 6 32.99 -15.76 -8.87
C ILE A 6 32.66 -14.58 -9.81
N ALA A 7 32.96 -14.68 -11.10
CA ALA A 7 32.58 -13.64 -12.06
C ALA A 7 31.06 -13.52 -12.18
N GLU A 8 30.33 -14.63 -12.25
CA GLU A 8 28.87 -14.66 -12.28
C GLU A 8 28.27 -14.08 -11.00
N LEU A 9 28.76 -14.51 -9.82
CA LEU A 9 28.32 -13.97 -8.54
C LEU A 9 28.59 -12.46 -8.43
N ARG A 10 29.74 -11.99 -8.90
CA ARG A 10 30.07 -10.54 -8.94
C ARG A 10 29.12 -9.78 -9.87
N GLY A 11 28.90 -10.29 -11.08
CA GLY A 11 27.93 -9.71 -12.01
C GLY A 11 26.54 -9.63 -11.40
N TRP A 12 26.11 -10.68 -10.69
CA TRP A 12 24.84 -10.67 -9.98
C TRP A 12 24.78 -9.60 -8.87
N PHE A 13 25.85 -9.44 -8.08
CA PHE A 13 25.94 -8.39 -7.06
C PHE A 13 25.87 -6.98 -7.65
N ASP A 14 26.43 -6.77 -8.84
CA ASP A 14 26.44 -5.46 -9.49
C ASP A 14 25.07 -5.07 -10.06
N THR A 15 24.17 -6.04 -10.25
CA THR A 15 22.76 -5.81 -10.61
C THR A 15 21.81 -5.71 -9.41
N GLN A 16 22.33 -5.61 -8.18
CA GLN A 16 21.46 -5.56 -7.00
C GLN A 16 20.77 -4.22 -6.79
N THR A 17 19.44 -4.30 -6.74
CA THR A 17 18.55 -3.19 -6.40
C THR A 17 17.98 -3.31 -4.97
N ILE A 18 18.03 -4.51 -4.38
CA ILE A 18 17.48 -4.80 -3.05
C ILE A 18 18.44 -4.37 -1.94
N HIS A 19 19.74 -4.67 -2.10
CA HIS A 19 20.76 -4.38 -1.10
C HIS A 19 21.47 -3.06 -1.40
N PRO A 20 21.67 -2.17 -0.40
CA PRO A 20 22.46 -0.97 -0.59
C PRO A 20 23.94 -1.31 -0.84
N PRO A 21 24.72 -0.44 -1.52
CA PRO A 21 26.11 -0.73 -1.88
C PRO A 21 27.01 -1.08 -0.69
N ALA A 22 26.76 -0.48 0.48
CA ALA A 22 27.49 -0.78 1.71
C ALA A 22 27.27 -2.23 2.17
N GLU A 23 26.04 -2.74 2.03
CA GLU A 23 25.70 -4.11 2.42
C GLU A 23 26.30 -5.12 1.43
N VAL A 24 26.25 -4.83 0.12
CA VAL A 24 26.93 -5.65 -0.90
C VAL A 24 28.43 -5.77 -0.61
N ARG A 25 29.09 -4.67 -0.20
CA ARG A 25 30.50 -4.71 0.22
C ARG A 25 30.72 -5.63 1.42
N ARG A 26 29.88 -5.54 2.46
CA ARG A 26 29.96 -6.42 3.65
C ARG A 26 29.77 -7.89 3.29
N ILE A 27 28.84 -8.19 2.38
CA ILE A 27 28.61 -9.54 1.89
C ILE A 27 29.86 -10.07 1.15
N LYS A 28 30.45 -9.26 0.26
CA LYS A 28 31.69 -9.59 -0.46
C LYS A 28 32.87 -9.87 0.49
N VAL A 29 33.03 -9.08 1.56
CA VAL A 29 34.08 -9.30 2.58
C VAL A 29 33.87 -10.62 3.32
N ARG A 30 32.67 -10.84 3.89
CA ARG A 30 32.35 -12.08 4.60
C ARG A 30 32.54 -13.33 3.73
N PHE A 31 32.20 -13.23 2.45
CA PHE A 31 32.44 -14.30 1.49
C PHE A 31 33.92 -14.66 1.39
N ASN A 32 34.78 -13.66 1.17
CA ASN A 32 36.22 -13.87 1.04
C ASN A 32 36.84 -14.44 2.32
N GLU A 33 36.42 -13.97 3.50
CA GLU A 33 36.86 -14.51 4.79
C GLU A 33 36.50 -15.99 4.93
N ARG A 34 35.26 -16.36 4.57
CA ARG A 34 34.79 -17.74 4.62
C ARG A 34 35.56 -18.65 3.66
N VAL A 35 35.81 -18.18 2.43
CA VAL A 35 36.59 -18.91 1.42
C VAL A 35 38.03 -19.11 1.88
N ALA A 36 38.65 -18.10 2.50
CA ALA A 36 40.02 -18.19 3.01
C ALA A 36 40.18 -19.23 4.13
N ALA A 37 39.11 -19.48 4.89
CA ALA A 37 39.07 -20.48 5.95
C ALA A 37 38.66 -21.89 5.48
N MET A 38 38.22 -22.05 4.23
CA MET A 38 37.76 -23.32 3.69
C MET A 38 38.91 -24.17 3.14
N SER A 39 38.76 -25.48 3.30
CA SER A 39 39.58 -26.47 2.61
C SER A 39 39.23 -26.53 1.11
N SER A 40 40.14 -27.09 0.30
CA SER A 40 39.90 -27.29 -1.14
C SER A 40 38.64 -28.11 -1.44
N TYR A 41 38.29 -29.05 -0.57
CA TYR A 41 37.08 -29.87 -0.71
C TYR A 41 35.79 -29.07 -0.44
N GLU A 42 35.79 -28.23 0.59
CA GLU A 42 34.66 -27.34 0.89
C GLU A 42 34.45 -26.29 -0.22
N ILE A 43 35.54 -25.86 -0.86
CA ILE A 43 35.49 -24.94 -2.01
C ILE A 43 34.75 -25.57 -3.20
N GLU A 44 34.95 -26.85 -3.50
CA GLU A 44 34.22 -27.52 -4.59
C GLU A 44 32.72 -27.55 -4.33
N TYR A 45 32.29 -27.89 -3.10
CA TYR A 45 30.87 -27.82 -2.74
C TYR A 45 30.30 -26.41 -2.79
N LEU A 46 31.08 -25.42 -2.37
CA LEU A 46 30.68 -24.02 -2.48
C LEU A 46 30.45 -23.63 -3.95
N LEU A 47 31.31 -24.09 -4.87
CA LEU A 47 31.18 -23.80 -6.30
C LEU A 47 29.93 -24.44 -6.90
N ASP A 48 29.62 -25.68 -6.56
CA ASP A 48 28.38 -26.33 -6.98
C ASP A 48 27.15 -25.59 -6.43
N SER A 49 27.21 -25.19 -5.16
CA SER A 49 26.13 -24.42 -4.52
C SER A 49 25.93 -23.06 -5.16
N ILE A 50 27.01 -22.33 -5.48
CA ILE A 50 26.94 -21.04 -6.18
C ILE A 50 26.32 -21.24 -7.56
N SER A 51 26.77 -22.24 -8.32
CA SER A 51 26.29 -22.48 -9.68
C SER A 51 24.78 -22.76 -9.69
N GLN A 52 24.31 -23.65 -8.81
CA GLN A 52 22.87 -23.94 -8.68
C GLN A 52 22.04 -22.70 -8.30
N LYS A 53 22.57 -21.85 -7.41
CA LYS A 53 21.89 -20.59 -7.04
C LYS A 53 21.88 -19.60 -8.20
N MET A 54 22.96 -19.48 -8.97
CA MET A 54 23.03 -18.59 -10.13
C MET A 54 22.06 -19.03 -11.22
N ASP A 55 21.95 -20.34 -11.48
CA ASP A 55 20.97 -20.88 -12.42
C ASP A 55 19.54 -20.50 -12.01
N LEU A 56 19.22 -20.65 -10.72
CA LEU A 56 17.93 -20.26 -10.17
C LEU A 56 17.69 -18.75 -10.25
N LEU A 57 18.69 -17.92 -9.92
CA LEU A 57 18.58 -16.46 -9.98
C LEU A 57 18.46 -15.92 -11.41
N ASN A 58 18.87 -16.72 -12.39
CA ASN A 58 18.77 -16.37 -13.80
C ASN A 58 17.42 -16.71 -14.42
N THR A 59 16.54 -17.44 -13.73
CA THR A 59 15.20 -17.71 -14.26
C THR A 59 14.37 -16.43 -14.34
N PRO A 60 13.41 -16.35 -15.27
CA PRO A 60 12.50 -15.20 -15.38
C PRO A 60 11.79 -14.88 -14.07
N GLU A 61 11.35 -15.92 -13.34
CA GLU A 61 10.60 -15.77 -12.09
C GLU A 61 11.46 -15.10 -11.00
N ALA A 62 12.72 -15.51 -10.88
CA ALA A 62 13.64 -14.90 -9.93
C ALA A 62 13.96 -13.44 -10.27
N ARG A 63 14.09 -13.13 -11.57
CA ARG A 63 14.33 -11.75 -12.04
C ARG A 63 13.13 -10.85 -11.77
N ASP A 64 11.93 -11.34 -12.06
CA ASP A 64 10.68 -10.62 -11.79
C ASP A 64 10.45 -10.41 -10.30
N ALA A 65 10.70 -11.44 -9.48
CA ALA A 65 10.64 -11.35 -8.03
C ALA A 65 11.65 -10.31 -7.49
N LYS A 66 12.88 -10.30 -8.02
CA LYS A 66 13.91 -9.30 -7.66
C LYS A 66 13.46 -7.89 -8.02
N ALA A 67 12.99 -7.69 -9.25
CA ALA A 67 12.53 -6.39 -9.74
C ALA A 67 11.38 -5.85 -8.88
N TRP A 68 10.34 -6.68 -8.70
CA TRP A 68 9.18 -6.33 -7.88
C TRP A 68 9.57 -6.03 -6.43
N LEU A 69 10.44 -6.84 -5.82
CA LEU A 69 10.90 -6.60 -4.44
C LEU A 69 11.68 -5.29 -4.34
N GLY A 70 12.50 -4.96 -5.33
CA GLY A 70 13.19 -3.67 -5.44
C GLY A 70 12.22 -2.50 -5.45
N GLU A 71 11.21 -2.52 -6.31
CA GLU A 71 10.16 -1.49 -6.38
C GLU A 71 9.36 -1.40 -5.08
N TYR A 72 8.96 -2.55 -4.52
CA TYR A 72 8.22 -2.64 -3.27
C TYR A 72 8.99 -2.01 -2.10
N LEU A 73 10.31 -2.24 -2.01
CA LEU A 73 11.17 -1.63 -1.00
C LEU A 73 11.44 -0.15 -1.28
N ALA A 74 11.53 0.25 -2.55
CA ALA A 74 11.73 1.65 -2.94
C ALA A 74 10.55 2.53 -2.51
N ALA A 75 9.32 2.02 -2.62
CA ALA A 75 8.10 2.71 -2.18
C ALA A 75 7.95 2.85 -0.65
N MET A 76 8.82 2.22 0.15
CA MET A 76 8.78 2.31 1.62
C MET A 76 9.68 3.39 2.19
N SER A 77 9.34 3.85 3.41
CA SER A 77 10.26 4.64 4.24
C SER A 77 11.49 3.82 4.66
N ASP A 78 12.63 4.49 4.85
CA ASP A 78 13.91 3.84 5.15
C ASP A 78 13.86 2.97 6.41
N ALA A 79 13.20 3.43 7.48
CA ALA A 79 13.04 2.65 8.70
C ALA A 79 12.24 1.35 8.48
N ARG A 80 11.23 1.39 7.60
CA ARG A 80 10.44 0.19 7.27
C ARG A 80 11.21 -0.72 6.32
N ARG A 81 11.87 -0.16 5.31
CA ARG A 81 12.77 -0.89 4.40
C ARG A 81 13.84 -1.66 5.18
N ALA A 82 14.51 -1.02 6.13
CA ALA A 82 15.53 -1.65 6.95
C ALA A 82 14.99 -2.84 7.77
N ARG A 83 13.75 -2.76 8.29
CA ARG A 83 13.11 -3.88 9.00
C ARG A 83 12.77 -5.04 8.06
N GLU A 84 12.25 -4.76 6.87
CA GLU A 84 11.94 -5.78 5.87
C GLU A 84 13.23 -6.46 5.37
N LEU A 85 14.30 -5.70 5.14
CA LEU A 85 15.60 -6.24 4.72
C LEU A 85 16.25 -7.14 5.76
N ARG A 86 16.03 -6.92 7.06
CA ARG A 86 16.50 -7.85 8.10
C ARG A 86 15.85 -9.23 8.02
N ALA A 87 14.65 -9.31 7.43
CA ALA A 87 13.94 -10.57 7.21
C ALA A 87 14.29 -11.21 5.85
N VAL A 88 15.06 -10.54 4.99
CA VAL A 88 15.59 -11.13 3.75
C VAL A 88 16.85 -11.90 4.12
N PRO A 89 16.87 -13.23 3.95
CA PRO A 89 18.04 -14.02 4.32
C PRO A 89 19.21 -13.75 3.37
N ASN A 90 20.43 -13.93 3.88
CA ASN A 90 21.65 -13.71 3.11
C ASN A 90 21.86 -14.86 2.11
N LEU A 91 21.97 -14.55 0.82
CA LEU A 91 22.16 -15.55 -0.24
C LEU A 91 23.40 -16.43 -0.08
N LEU A 92 24.41 -15.94 0.63
CA LEU A 92 25.61 -16.73 0.94
C LEU A 92 25.37 -17.79 2.02
N GLU A 93 24.34 -17.62 2.82
CA GLU A 93 23.99 -18.50 3.95
C GLU A 93 22.91 -19.51 3.54
N MET A 94 21.99 -19.11 2.66
CA MET A 94 20.94 -19.99 2.15
C MET A 94 21.50 -21.08 1.24
N ASN A 95 20.79 -22.21 1.11
CA ASN A 95 20.99 -23.15 0.00
C ASN A 95 20.04 -22.82 -1.19
N ALA A 96 20.16 -23.55 -2.30
CA ALA A 96 19.36 -23.29 -3.50
C ALA A 96 17.85 -23.57 -3.28
N ALA A 97 17.50 -24.57 -2.46
CA ALA A 97 16.09 -24.87 -2.16
C ALA A 97 15.46 -23.78 -1.29
N GLU A 98 16.18 -23.27 -0.30
CA GLU A 98 15.75 -22.13 0.51
C GLU A 98 15.58 -20.88 -0.36
N LEU A 99 16.47 -20.66 -1.34
CA LEU A 99 16.34 -19.55 -2.28
C LEU A 99 15.08 -19.66 -3.13
N LEU A 100 14.73 -20.86 -3.60
CA LEU A 100 13.49 -21.09 -4.32
C LEU A 100 12.26 -20.80 -3.44
N GLN A 101 12.29 -21.24 -2.18
CA GLN A 101 11.21 -20.94 -1.23
C GLN A 101 11.05 -19.43 -1.01
N GLU A 102 12.16 -18.70 -0.98
CA GLU A 102 12.17 -17.25 -0.82
C GLU A 102 11.60 -16.53 -2.05
N ILE A 103 11.94 -16.97 -3.26
CA ILE A 103 11.32 -16.49 -4.50
C ILE A 103 9.79 -16.70 -4.45
N GLN A 104 9.35 -17.91 -4.09
CA GLN A 104 7.93 -18.23 -3.94
C GLN A 104 7.24 -17.42 -2.82
N ARG A 105 7.97 -17.09 -1.75
CA ARG A 105 7.47 -16.22 -0.67
C ARG A 105 7.23 -14.81 -1.20
N ILE A 106 8.16 -14.28 -1.99
CA ILE A 106 8.04 -12.96 -2.64
C ILE A 106 6.83 -12.95 -3.58
N ASP A 107 6.66 -13.99 -4.41
CA ASP A 107 5.51 -14.09 -5.32
C ASP A 107 4.16 -14.14 -4.59
N ARG A 108 4.07 -14.94 -3.52
CA ARG A 108 2.86 -14.97 -2.68
C ARG A 108 2.56 -13.61 -2.06
N LYS A 109 3.59 -12.89 -1.60
CA LYS A 109 3.45 -11.54 -1.03
C LYS A 109 2.95 -10.55 -2.10
N ARG A 110 3.49 -10.63 -3.32
CA ARG A 110 3.03 -9.85 -4.48
C ARG A 110 1.55 -10.10 -4.76
N GLY A 111 1.15 -11.36 -4.90
CA GLY A 111 -0.25 -11.72 -5.16
C GLY A 111 -1.20 -11.27 -4.05
N ALA A 112 -0.81 -11.44 -2.78
CA ALA A 112 -1.62 -10.99 -1.65
C ALA A 112 -1.80 -9.47 -1.60
N LEU A 113 -0.78 -8.70 -1.99
CA LEU A 113 -0.88 -7.24 -2.06
C LEU A 113 -1.77 -6.78 -3.22
N GLN A 114 -1.65 -7.41 -4.38
CA GLN A 114 -2.52 -7.12 -5.54
C GLN A 114 -3.99 -7.40 -5.22
N GLN A 115 -4.30 -8.54 -4.59
CA GLN A 115 -5.66 -8.87 -4.17
C GLN A 115 -6.22 -7.84 -3.16
N ARG A 116 -5.39 -7.37 -2.23
CA ARG A 116 -5.79 -6.32 -1.28
C ARG A 116 -6.09 -5.00 -1.98
N GLN A 117 -5.29 -4.60 -2.97
CA GLN A 117 -5.51 -3.38 -3.74
C GLN A 117 -6.83 -3.45 -4.50
N GLN A 118 -7.08 -4.54 -5.24
CA GLN A 118 -8.35 -4.77 -5.94
C GLN A 118 -9.54 -4.73 -4.98
N GLY A 119 -9.41 -5.32 -3.79
CA GLY A 119 -10.46 -5.27 -2.77
C GLY A 119 -10.69 -3.88 -2.16
N VAL A 120 -9.68 -2.99 -2.14
CA VAL A 120 -9.84 -1.59 -1.72
C VAL A 120 -10.51 -0.78 -2.82
N GLU A 121 -10.06 -0.91 -4.07
CA GLU A 121 -10.65 -0.25 -5.24
C GLU A 121 -12.12 -0.62 -5.40
N SER A 122 -12.45 -1.91 -5.27
CA SER A 122 -13.84 -2.38 -5.37
C SER A 122 -14.74 -1.76 -4.28
N ARG A 123 -14.22 -1.62 -3.06
CA ARG A 123 -14.91 -0.96 -1.95
C ARG A 123 -15.10 0.54 -2.20
N GLN A 124 -14.10 1.20 -2.76
CA GLN A 124 -14.19 2.62 -3.12
C GLN A 124 -15.25 2.83 -4.21
N ASN A 125 -15.27 2.02 -5.25
CA ASN A 125 -16.26 2.11 -6.32
C ASN A 125 -17.69 1.91 -5.78
N ALA A 126 -17.91 0.90 -4.94
CA ALA A 126 -19.22 0.67 -4.32
C ALA A 126 -19.70 1.86 -3.46
N LEU A 127 -18.78 2.56 -2.77
CA LEU A 127 -19.12 3.77 -2.01
C LEU A 127 -19.46 4.94 -2.93
N VAL A 128 -18.73 5.10 -4.03
CA VAL A 128 -19.01 6.13 -5.04
C VAL A 128 -20.37 5.89 -5.69
N ASP A 129 -20.67 4.66 -6.09
CA ASP A 129 -21.96 4.27 -6.69
C ASP A 129 -23.12 4.52 -5.72
N ARG A 130 -22.94 4.14 -4.45
CA ARG A 130 -23.93 4.38 -3.40
C ARG A 130 -24.15 5.88 -3.17
N ALA A 131 -23.09 6.68 -3.18
CA ALA A 131 -23.20 8.13 -3.05
C ALA A 131 -23.91 8.75 -4.25
N ALA A 132 -23.65 8.27 -5.47
CA ALA A 132 -24.33 8.72 -6.68
C ALA A 132 -25.83 8.40 -6.64
N ALA A 133 -26.20 7.16 -6.28
CA ALA A 133 -27.59 6.74 -6.12
C ALA A 133 -28.32 7.58 -5.05
N ASN A 134 -27.69 7.85 -3.91
CA ASN A 134 -28.28 8.70 -2.86
C ASN A 134 -28.52 10.14 -3.34
N ARG A 135 -27.62 10.70 -4.15
CA ARG A 135 -27.80 12.05 -4.74
C ARG A 135 -28.97 12.07 -5.72
N GLN A 136 -29.11 11.06 -6.57
CA GLN A 136 -30.23 10.94 -7.50
C GLN A 136 -31.56 10.84 -6.74
N ALA A 137 -31.66 9.93 -5.76
CA ALA A 137 -32.85 9.79 -4.93
C ALA A 137 -33.23 11.08 -4.20
N SER A 138 -32.23 11.82 -3.70
CA SER A 138 -32.46 13.13 -3.05
C SER A 138 -32.94 14.19 -4.04
N ALA A 139 -32.40 14.21 -5.26
CA ALA A 139 -32.84 15.13 -6.31
C ALA A 139 -34.28 14.84 -6.75
N ASP A 140 -34.66 13.57 -6.89
CA ASP A 140 -36.01 13.17 -7.26
C ASP A 140 -37.02 13.48 -6.15
N ALA A 141 -36.66 13.24 -4.88
CA ALA A 141 -37.48 13.64 -3.73
C ALA A 141 -37.67 15.17 -3.66
N ALA A 142 -36.62 15.94 -3.95
CA ALA A 142 -36.70 17.40 -4.01
C ALA A 142 -37.62 17.87 -5.15
N ARG A 143 -37.53 17.26 -6.34
CA ARG A 143 -38.43 17.56 -7.48
C ARG A 143 -39.88 17.25 -7.15
N ALA A 144 -40.17 16.06 -6.62
CA ALA A 144 -41.52 15.67 -6.24
C ALA A 144 -42.11 16.60 -5.16
N THR A 145 -41.28 17.07 -4.22
CA THR A 145 -41.71 18.04 -3.20
C THR A 145 -41.99 19.41 -3.83
N ALA A 146 -41.13 19.88 -4.74
CA ALA A 146 -41.35 21.13 -5.45
C ALA A 146 -42.61 21.10 -6.34
N GLU A 147 -42.90 19.96 -6.98
CA GLU A 147 -44.14 19.75 -7.74
C GLU A 147 -45.37 19.78 -6.84
N ARG A 148 -45.33 19.14 -5.68
CA ARG A 148 -46.42 19.21 -4.69
C ARG A 148 -46.66 20.63 -4.20
N LEU A 149 -45.60 21.39 -3.95
CA LEU A 149 -45.70 22.79 -3.54
C LEU A 149 -46.26 23.69 -4.66
N ARG A 150 -45.95 23.40 -5.93
CA ARG A 150 -46.55 24.10 -7.09
C ARG A 150 -48.02 23.75 -7.32
N ALA A 151 -48.39 22.49 -7.11
CA ALA A 151 -49.77 22.01 -7.25
C ALA A 151 -50.63 22.31 -6.03
N ALA A 152 -50.02 22.72 -4.91
CA ALA A 152 -50.76 23.20 -3.74
C ALA A 152 -51.51 24.49 -4.12
N PRO A 153 -52.83 24.56 -3.88
CA PRO A 153 -53.59 25.78 -4.13
C PRO A 153 -52.99 26.92 -3.30
N VAL A 154 -52.79 28.08 -3.92
CA VAL A 154 -52.42 29.31 -3.23
C VAL A 154 -53.53 29.62 -2.24
N GLN A 155 -53.36 29.23 -0.98
CA GLN A 155 -54.13 29.83 0.10
C GLN A 155 -53.72 31.29 0.14
N ALA A 156 -54.61 32.17 -0.31
CA ALA A 156 -54.51 33.59 -0.04
C ALA A 156 -54.24 33.79 1.46
N PRO A 157 -53.37 34.73 1.86
CA PRO A 157 -53.15 34.97 3.28
C PRO A 157 -54.48 35.38 3.88
N ALA A 158 -55.09 34.48 4.65
CA ALA A 158 -56.25 34.79 5.44
C ALA A 158 -55.79 35.84 6.45
N GLY A 159 -56.22 37.08 6.21
CA GLY A 159 -56.16 38.11 7.22
C GLY A 159 -56.86 37.60 8.48
N GLN A 160 -56.26 37.94 9.62
CA GLN A 160 -56.92 38.11 10.90
C GLN A 160 -57.24 36.84 11.71
N GLY A 161 -56.50 36.67 12.81
CA GLY A 161 -56.88 35.77 13.90
C GLY A 161 -55.72 35.50 14.84
N GLY A 162 -55.59 36.30 15.91
CA GLY A 162 -54.53 36.24 16.92
C GLY A 162 -54.42 34.91 17.65
N GLY A 163 -53.79 33.92 17.02
CA GLY A 163 -53.29 32.70 17.65
C GLY A 163 -51.78 32.82 17.85
N LYS A 164 -51.34 32.72 19.10
CA LYS A 164 -49.91 32.60 19.44
C LYS A 164 -49.22 31.58 18.52
N PRO A 165 -48.06 31.91 17.92
CA PRO A 165 -47.31 30.93 17.14
C PRO A 165 -46.94 29.74 18.03
N PRO A 166 -46.92 28.51 17.51
CA PRO A 166 -46.37 27.39 18.26
C PRO A 166 -44.95 27.78 18.70
N PHE A 167 -44.62 27.54 19.97
CA PHE A 167 -43.38 27.93 20.65
C PHE A 167 -43.28 29.38 21.17
N SER A 168 -44.36 30.17 21.19
CA SER A 168 -44.34 31.51 21.84
C SER A 168 -44.08 31.47 23.35
N ASP A 169 -44.31 30.32 23.99
CA ASP A 169 -44.15 30.13 25.43
C ASP A 169 -42.80 29.46 25.79
N VAL A 170 -41.90 29.28 24.81
CA VAL A 170 -40.53 28.81 25.05
C VAL A 170 -39.64 30.03 25.30
N PRO A 171 -38.99 30.17 26.45
CA PRO A 171 -38.01 31.23 26.66
C PRO A 171 -36.90 31.09 25.62
N GLN A 172 -36.80 32.06 24.70
CA GLN A 172 -35.66 32.18 23.80
C GLN A 172 -34.40 32.40 24.64
N ARG A 173 -33.65 31.33 24.94
CA ARG A 173 -32.22 31.48 25.18
C ARG A 173 -31.61 31.90 23.85
N GLN A 174 -31.29 33.19 23.71
CA GLN A 174 -30.53 33.72 22.59
C GLN A 174 -29.16 33.03 22.57
N MET A 175 -29.03 31.96 21.81
CA MET A 175 -27.74 31.49 21.32
C MET A 175 -27.77 31.65 19.82
N SER A 176 -27.24 32.77 19.33
CA SER A 176 -27.05 32.96 17.90
C SER A 176 -25.72 32.33 17.50
N ILE A 177 -25.76 31.39 16.57
CA ILE A 177 -24.57 30.84 15.93
C ILE A 177 -24.28 31.71 14.71
N GLY A 178 -23.20 32.48 14.78
CA GLY A 178 -22.69 33.27 13.65
C GLY A 178 -21.62 32.48 12.91
N VAL A 179 -21.62 32.51 11.58
CA VAL A 179 -20.53 31.96 10.76
C VAL A 179 -19.79 33.13 10.12
N GLY A 180 -18.57 33.37 10.59
CA GLY A 180 -17.66 34.36 10.02
C GLY A 180 -16.58 33.71 9.14
N PRO A 181 -15.74 34.51 8.47
CA PRO A 181 -14.67 34.01 7.59
C PRO A 181 -13.59 33.19 8.32
N MET A 182 -13.60 33.16 9.66
CA MET A 182 -12.71 32.36 10.51
C MET A 182 -13.42 31.20 11.24
N GLY A 183 -14.64 30.84 10.84
CA GLY A 183 -15.40 29.71 11.39
C GLY A 183 -16.64 30.13 12.19
N ALA A 184 -17.34 29.11 12.71
CA ALA A 184 -18.57 29.27 13.49
C ALA A 184 -18.25 29.63 14.95
N PHE A 185 -18.95 30.63 15.49
CA PHE A 185 -18.86 31.01 16.90
C PHE A 185 -20.26 31.11 17.52
N ILE A 186 -20.33 30.83 18.83
CA ILE A 186 -21.55 30.89 19.62
C ILE A 186 -21.49 32.17 20.44
N GLN A 187 -22.49 33.04 20.26
CA GLN A 187 -22.66 34.23 21.07
C GLN A 187 -23.81 33.97 22.07
N MET A 188 -23.51 34.12 23.36
CA MET A 188 -24.48 34.02 24.48
C MET A 188 -24.93 35.42 24.90
#